data_AF-A0A959ULF9-F1
#
_entry.id   AF-A0A959ULF9-F1
#
_cell.length_a   1.000
_cell.length_b   1.000
_cell.length_c   1.000
_cell.angle_alpha   90.00
_cell.angle_beta   90.00
_cell.angle_gamma   90.00
#
_symmetry.space_group_name_H-M   'P 1'
#
loop_
_entity.id
_entity.type
_entity.pdbx_description
1 polymer ?
#
loop_
_entity_poly.entity_id
_entity_poly.type
_entity_poly.pdbx_seq_one_letter_code
_entity_poly.pdbx_strand_id
1 'polypeptide(L)'
;LTDIIVTEAGDLYVTTGSFNWPNSSDGGVRKSMDDGDTWVNLMDAYTARTIIEGPDGELLASVWEYPQDEGLYRSTDEGANWELLVDVPSGNNIFSIAVLPGSPKTIFAGTRTGVYRSLDNGASWAYSNAGMPADAWVRGMAVSPEGYVAAGTTKGLYVSDDMGDNWELVTGDTGSNDTIVSVAFYTLPDAKDEETRLYAGAADGTLLVASVLTYFTVAAFLHSFLPAKEITRTSIILVTANLYAYFFVSIYANFGGNMYMSANGPGNWALLMSGLGSNLLVSMFAAHLVAANTIKLFMGVYNNEPVGSTVYRNTIEVPLGIGDQPFAGNGMMLGQNFPNPFADKTTISFKIKNQQHTTLELFDPAGKKVSTLVDQTLSKGTHTIQLEKGELEPGMYYYVLTSGNSVHTKKLILN
;
A
#
# COMPACT_ATOMS: atom_id res chain seq x y z
N LEU A 1 -7.49 11.12 15.54
CA LEU A 1 -7.69 10.19 14.42
C LEU A 1 -6.87 8.93 14.68
N THR A 2 -7.51 7.76 14.60
CA THR A 2 -6.95 6.45 14.98
C THR A 2 -6.95 5.44 13.85
N ASP A 3 -7.82 5.60 12.85
CA ASP A 3 -7.81 4.88 11.57
C ASP A 3 -8.57 5.68 10.50
N ILE A 4 -8.33 5.37 9.22
CA ILE A 4 -9.03 5.93 8.06
C ILE A 4 -9.14 4.90 6.95
N ILE A 5 -10.32 4.77 6.36
CA ILE A 5 -10.57 3.97 5.16
C ILE A 5 -11.32 4.78 4.11
N VAL A 6 -11.20 4.35 2.86
CA VAL A 6 -12.11 4.75 1.79
C VAL A 6 -12.80 3.49 1.30
N THR A 7 -14.12 3.52 1.21
CA THR A 7 -14.89 2.38 0.70
C THR A 7 -14.81 2.28 -0.82
N GLU A 8 -15.27 1.16 -1.37
CA GLU A 8 -15.43 1.02 -2.83
C GLU A 8 -16.34 2.10 -3.44
N ALA A 9 -17.32 2.59 -2.68
CA ALA A 9 -18.20 3.68 -3.10
C ALA A 9 -17.51 5.06 -3.09
N GLY A 10 -16.29 5.15 -2.54
CA GLY A 10 -15.54 6.40 -2.38
C GLY A 10 -15.86 7.21 -1.14
N ASP A 11 -16.67 6.67 -0.22
CA ASP A 11 -16.97 7.30 1.07
C ASP A 11 -15.78 7.16 2.02
N LEU A 12 -15.49 8.21 2.77
CA LEU A 12 -14.46 8.18 3.80
C LEU A 12 -15.08 7.82 5.15
N TYR A 13 -14.43 6.90 5.84
CA TYR A 13 -14.71 6.63 7.25
C TYR A 13 -13.46 6.80 8.07
N VAL A 14 -13.63 7.35 9.26
CA VAL A 14 -12.54 7.56 10.21
C VAL A 14 -12.93 7.12 11.60
N THR A 15 -11.96 6.64 12.35
CA THR A 15 -12.08 6.45 13.78
C THR A 15 -11.28 7.51 14.53
N THR A 16 -11.74 7.91 15.72
CA THR A 16 -11.01 8.83 16.60
C THR A 16 -11.08 8.41 18.05
N GLY A 17 -10.17 8.98 18.85
CA GLY A 17 -10.23 8.96 20.31
C GLY A 17 -10.37 10.37 20.87
N SER A 18 -11.08 10.47 22.00
CA SER A 18 -11.16 11.67 22.82
C SER A 18 -9.97 11.75 23.78
N PHE A 19 -9.29 12.90 23.81
CA PHE A 19 -8.30 13.22 24.86
C PHE A 19 -8.94 13.86 26.10
N ASN A 20 -10.21 14.25 26.00
CA ASN A 20 -10.93 14.97 27.04
C ASN A 20 -11.76 13.99 27.86
N TRP A 21 -11.15 13.34 28.85
CA TRP A 21 -11.91 12.50 29.78
C TRP A 21 -12.77 13.37 30.73
N PRO A 22 -14.06 13.05 30.96
CA PRO A 22 -14.80 11.88 30.51
C PRO A 22 -15.71 12.13 29.28
N ASN A 23 -15.50 13.18 28.47
CA ASN A 23 -16.37 13.48 27.33
C ASN A 23 -16.10 12.53 26.14
N SER A 24 -17.13 11.80 25.71
CA SER A 24 -17.08 10.86 24.57
C SER A 24 -17.41 11.49 23.22
N SER A 25 -17.85 12.75 23.15
CA SER A 25 -18.25 13.38 21.86
C SER A 25 -17.12 13.55 20.84
N ASP A 26 -15.87 13.50 21.31
CA ASP A 26 -14.70 13.72 20.45
C ASP A 26 -14.15 12.40 19.88
N GLY A 27 -14.53 11.26 20.44
CA GLY A 27 -14.13 9.91 19.99
C GLY A 27 -15.23 9.20 19.19
N GLY A 28 -14.87 8.10 18.53
CA GLY A 28 -15.84 7.25 17.81
C GLY A 28 -15.66 7.22 16.29
N VAL A 29 -16.75 6.96 15.56
CA VAL A 29 -16.73 6.73 14.09
C VAL A 29 -17.39 7.91 13.37
N ARG A 30 -16.76 8.40 12.29
CA ARG A 30 -17.30 9.47 11.44
C ARG A 30 -17.21 9.11 9.96
N LYS A 31 -18.16 9.63 9.18
CA LYS A 31 -18.24 9.49 7.71
C LYS A 31 -18.09 10.85 7.02
N SER A 32 -17.44 10.88 5.87
CA SER A 32 -17.45 12.01 4.94
C SER A 32 -17.78 11.50 3.53
N MET A 33 -18.61 12.27 2.82
CA MET A 33 -19.01 12.01 1.43
C MET A 33 -18.46 13.08 0.47
N ASP A 34 -17.59 13.96 0.98
CA ASP A 34 -17.04 15.13 0.27
C ASP A 34 -15.52 15.23 0.46
N ASP A 35 -14.83 14.08 0.37
CA ASP A 35 -13.37 13.99 0.46
C ASP A 35 -12.79 14.61 1.75
N GLY A 36 -13.52 14.55 2.85
CA GLY A 36 -13.10 14.99 4.18
C GLY A 36 -13.38 16.46 4.49
N ASP A 37 -14.11 17.18 3.64
CA ASP A 37 -14.47 18.58 3.87
C ASP A 37 -15.51 18.74 4.99
N THR A 38 -16.48 17.83 5.07
CA THR A 38 -17.44 17.75 6.17
C THR A 38 -17.55 16.33 6.70
N TRP A 39 -17.90 16.22 7.99
CA TRP A 39 -17.95 14.95 8.71
C TRP A 39 -19.28 14.79 9.43
N VAL A 40 -19.90 13.63 9.26
CA VAL A 40 -21.09 13.18 9.98
C VAL A 40 -20.65 12.21 11.06
N ASN A 41 -21.11 12.42 12.29
CA ASN A 41 -20.88 11.49 13.40
C ASN A 41 -21.79 10.28 13.27
N LEU A 42 -21.21 9.08 13.29
CA LEU A 42 -21.95 7.82 13.16
C LEU A 42 -22.09 7.10 14.50
N MET A 43 -21.08 7.21 15.36
CA MET A 43 -21.07 6.58 16.68
C MET A 43 -20.18 7.40 17.62
N ASP A 44 -20.74 7.86 18.74
CA ASP A 44 -19.98 8.47 19.84
C ASP A 44 -19.31 7.39 20.68
N ALA A 45 -18.04 7.60 21.06
CA ALA A 45 -17.33 6.70 21.95
C ALA A 45 -16.13 7.40 22.58
N TYR A 46 -15.50 6.78 23.58
CA TYR A 46 -14.21 7.31 24.06
C TYR A 46 -13.11 7.12 23.01
N THR A 47 -13.06 5.95 22.38
CA THR A 47 -12.11 5.68 21.31
C THR A 47 -12.66 4.61 20.39
N ALA A 48 -12.73 4.89 19.10
CA ALA A 48 -12.71 3.84 18.10
C ALA A 48 -11.25 3.66 17.63
N ARG A 49 -10.74 2.44 17.44
CA ARG A 49 -9.30 2.23 17.11
C ARG A 49 -9.03 1.88 15.67
N THR A 50 -9.87 1.02 15.10
CA THR A 50 -9.74 0.56 13.72
C THR A 50 -11.13 0.41 13.11
N ILE A 51 -11.21 0.61 11.79
CA ILE A 51 -12.41 0.36 11.00
C ILE A 51 -12.02 -0.28 9.68
N ILE A 52 -12.83 -1.22 9.20
CA ILE A 52 -12.72 -1.81 7.87
C ILE A 52 -14.08 -1.87 7.19
N GLU A 53 -14.07 -1.88 5.86
CA GLU A 53 -15.20 -2.35 5.05
C GLU A 53 -15.01 -3.85 4.80
N GLY A 54 -16.03 -4.63 5.15
CA GLY A 54 -16.09 -6.06 4.91
C GLY A 54 -16.54 -6.39 3.47
N PRO A 55 -16.47 -7.67 3.07
CA PRO A 55 -16.69 -8.08 1.69
C PRO A 55 -18.12 -7.89 1.17
N ASP A 56 -19.13 -7.71 2.04
CA ASP A 56 -20.51 -7.42 1.60
C ASP A 56 -20.87 -5.94 1.84
N GLY A 57 -19.87 -5.06 2.05
CA GLY A 57 -20.06 -3.64 2.32
C GLY A 57 -20.44 -3.32 3.77
N GLU A 58 -20.43 -4.31 4.67
CA GLU A 58 -20.63 -4.05 6.10
C GLU A 58 -19.41 -3.33 6.70
N LEU A 59 -19.62 -2.43 7.65
CA LEU A 59 -18.53 -1.80 8.39
C LEU A 59 -18.26 -2.57 9.67
N LEU A 60 -16.99 -2.83 9.98
CA LEU A 60 -16.59 -3.35 11.28
C LEU A 60 -15.65 -2.36 11.95
N ALA A 61 -15.94 -1.98 13.19
CA ALA A 61 -15.13 -1.03 13.95
C ALA A 61 -14.88 -1.53 15.38
N SER A 62 -13.66 -1.37 15.88
CA SER A 62 -13.40 -1.57 17.30
C SER A 62 -13.65 -0.28 18.07
N VAL A 63 -14.42 -0.38 19.15
CA VAL A 63 -14.91 0.76 19.91
C VAL A 63 -14.79 0.46 21.40
N TRP A 64 -14.14 1.37 22.11
CA TRP A 64 -14.05 1.39 23.55
C TRP A 64 -14.94 2.49 24.13
N GLU A 65 -15.82 2.11 25.04
CA GLU A 65 -16.73 3.03 25.73
C GLU A 65 -16.76 2.78 27.24
N TYR A 66 -16.41 3.73 28.11
CA TYR A 66 -16.53 3.56 29.56
C TYR A 66 -18.00 3.59 30.01
N PRO A 67 -18.45 2.68 30.91
CA PRO A 67 -17.65 1.73 31.71
C PRO A 67 -17.44 0.35 31.06
N GLN A 68 -17.86 0.17 29.81
CA GLN A 68 -17.67 -1.07 29.06
C GLN A 68 -16.19 -1.24 28.64
N ASP A 69 -15.82 -2.47 28.33
CA ASP A 69 -14.52 -2.76 27.74
C ASP A 69 -14.55 -2.51 26.22
N GLU A 70 -13.55 -2.99 25.49
CA GLU A 70 -13.45 -2.71 24.05
C GLU A 70 -14.24 -3.75 23.25
N GLY A 71 -15.21 -3.31 22.46
CA GLY A 71 -16.03 -4.17 21.63
C GLY A 71 -15.68 -4.10 20.15
N LEU A 72 -15.94 -5.17 19.42
CA LEU A 72 -16.05 -5.15 17.97
C LEU A 72 -17.51 -4.97 17.58
N TYR A 73 -17.79 -3.93 16.82
CA TYR A 73 -19.12 -3.58 16.35
C TYR A 73 -19.22 -3.76 14.84
N ARG A 74 -20.42 -4.11 14.35
CA ARG A 74 -20.74 -4.21 12.93
C ARG A 74 -21.91 -3.30 12.57
N SER A 75 -21.85 -2.67 11.41
CA SER A 75 -22.97 -2.00 10.77
C SER A 75 -23.21 -2.56 9.38
N THR A 76 -24.47 -2.76 9.01
CA THR A 76 -24.89 -3.23 7.66
C THR A 76 -25.68 -2.17 6.90
N ASP A 77 -25.71 -0.95 7.43
CA ASP A 77 -26.50 0.19 6.95
C ASP A 77 -25.66 1.48 6.95
N GLU A 78 -24.42 1.36 6.47
CA GLU A 78 -23.48 2.48 6.27
C GLU A 78 -23.17 3.26 7.56
N GLY A 79 -23.22 2.59 8.70
CA GLY A 79 -22.92 3.16 10.02
C GLY A 79 -24.10 3.82 10.70
N ALA A 80 -25.34 3.68 10.18
CA ALA A 80 -26.53 4.22 10.83
C ALA A 80 -26.89 3.47 12.12
N ASN A 81 -26.71 2.14 12.14
CA ASN A 81 -26.88 1.30 13.33
C ASN A 81 -25.68 0.36 13.48
N TRP A 82 -25.29 0.11 14.74
CA TRP A 82 -24.17 -0.74 15.10
C TRP A 82 -24.62 -1.84 16.06
N GLU A 83 -24.30 -3.09 15.74
CA GLU A 83 -24.49 -4.24 16.62
C GLU A 83 -23.14 -4.66 17.23
N LEU A 84 -23.12 -4.97 18.52
CA LEU A 84 -21.96 -5.54 19.19
C LEU A 84 -21.82 -7.01 18.79
N LEU A 85 -20.70 -7.38 18.16
CA LEU A 85 -20.38 -8.78 17.86
C LEU A 85 -19.69 -9.47 19.02
N VAL A 86 -18.76 -8.76 19.69
CA VAL A 86 -18.00 -9.31 20.79
C VAL A 86 -17.41 -8.23 21.68
N ASP A 87 -17.41 -8.47 22.98
CA ASP A 87 -16.67 -7.69 23.98
C ASP A 87 -15.41 -8.48 24.37
N VAL A 88 -14.25 -7.83 24.33
CA VAL A 88 -12.99 -8.47 24.73
C VAL A 88 -12.70 -8.18 26.20
N PRO A 89 -12.02 -9.10 26.91
CA PRO A 89 -11.70 -8.88 28.32
C PRO A 89 -10.97 -7.54 28.56
N SER A 90 -11.23 -6.92 29.71
CA SER A 90 -10.63 -5.64 30.08
C SER A 90 -9.12 -5.57 29.83
N GLY A 91 -8.70 -4.51 29.14
CA GLY A 91 -7.32 -4.30 28.73
C GLY A 91 -6.91 -5.02 27.45
N ASN A 92 -7.73 -5.89 26.85
CA ASN A 92 -7.40 -6.64 25.63
C ASN A 92 -7.82 -5.92 24.33
N ASN A 93 -7.44 -4.65 24.20
CA ASN A 93 -7.83 -3.78 23.07
C ASN A 93 -7.69 -4.44 21.68
N ILE A 94 -8.60 -4.11 20.75
CA ILE A 94 -8.62 -4.60 19.37
C ILE A 94 -7.96 -3.56 18.46
N PHE A 95 -6.83 -3.92 17.83
CA PHE A 95 -6.05 -3.01 16.99
C PHE A 95 -6.20 -3.24 15.50
N SER A 96 -6.69 -4.41 15.08
CA SER A 96 -6.79 -4.78 13.67
C SER A 96 -7.91 -5.78 13.47
N ILE A 97 -8.54 -5.73 12.29
CA ILE A 97 -9.63 -6.61 11.90
C ILE A 97 -9.32 -7.15 10.51
N ALA A 98 -9.63 -8.42 10.26
CA ALA A 98 -9.65 -8.98 8.91
C ALA A 98 -10.87 -9.90 8.76
N VAL A 99 -11.47 -9.90 7.56
CA VAL A 99 -12.66 -10.71 7.25
C VAL A 99 -12.37 -11.56 6.03
N LEU A 100 -12.43 -12.88 6.21
CA LEU A 100 -12.41 -13.82 5.10
C LEU A 100 -13.86 -14.02 4.61
N PRO A 101 -14.16 -13.73 3.33
CA PRO A 101 -15.49 -13.93 2.78
C PRO A 101 -15.88 -15.42 2.82
N GLY A 102 -17.17 -15.69 2.97
CA GLY A 102 -17.70 -17.05 3.08
C GLY A 102 -19.15 -17.06 3.50
N SER A 103 -19.74 -18.25 3.62
CA SER A 103 -21.09 -18.46 4.15
C SER A 103 -21.07 -19.64 5.11
N PRO A 104 -20.74 -19.44 6.41
CA PRO A 104 -20.53 -18.15 7.09
C PRO A 104 -19.17 -17.47 6.80
N LYS A 105 -19.06 -16.17 7.10
CA LYS A 105 -17.78 -15.43 7.09
C LYS A 105 -16.93 -15.81 8.30
N THR A 106 -15.61 -15.78 8.12
CA THR A 106 -14.66 -15.86 9.23
C THR A 106 -14.13 -14.47 9.54
N ILE A 107 -14.21 -14.06 10.81
CA ILE A 107 -13.77 -12.73 11.27
C ILE A 107 -12.62 -12.91 12.25
N PHE A 108 -11.55 -12.17 12.05
CA PHE A 108 -10.41 -12.13 12.95
C PHE A 108 -10.27 -10.74 13.57
N ALA A 109 -10.03 -10.70 14.88
CA ALA A 109 -9.71 -9.50 15.64
C ALA A 109 -8.32 -9.66 16.28
N GLY A 110 -7.39 -8.79 15.89
CA GLY A 110 -6.06 -8.72 16.48
C GLY A 110 -6.08 -7.93 17.78
N THR A 111 -5.67 -8.55 18.88
CA THR A 111 -5.75 -7.99 20.24
C THR A 111 -4.38 -7.89 20.91
N ARG A 112 -4.33 -7.44 22.18
CA ARG A 112 -3.09 -7.46 22.99
C ARG A 112 -2.62 -8.86 23.38
N THR A 113 -3.50 -9.85 23.32
CA THR A 113 -3.21 -11.22 23.77
C THR A 113 -3.33 -12.23 22.63
N GLY A 114 -3.03 -11.78 21.41
CA GLY A 114 -3.11 -12.58 20.19
C GLY A 114 -4.40 -12.34 19.40
N VAL A 115 -4.82 -13.35 18.64
CA VAL A 115 -5.94 -13.29 17.71
C VAL A 115 -7.20 -13.87 18.37
N TYR A 116 -8.30 -13.15 18.23
CA TYR A 116 -9.65 -13.64 18.50
C TYR A 116 -10.34 -13.92 17.16
N ARG A 117 -10.99 -15.07 17.03
CA ARG A 117 -11.55 -15.55 15.76
C ARG A 117 -12.98 -16.01 15.94
N SER A 118 -13.83 -15.62 15.00
CA SER A 118 -15.17 -16.17 14.79
C SER A 118 -15.21 -16.91 13.46
N LEU A 119 -15.77 -18.13 13.46
CA LEU A 119 -15.99 -18.96 12.26
C LEU A 119 -17.45 -18.92 11.77
N ASP A 120 -18.29 -18.10 12.40
CA ASP A 120 -19.74 -18.09 12.25
C ASP A 120 -20.30 -16.67 12.10
N ASN A 121 -19.57 -15.82 11.38
CA ASN A 121 -19.95 -14.43 11.08
C ASN A 121 -20.20 -13.57 12.34
N GLY A 122 -19.40 -13.78 13.38
CA GLY A 122 -19.40 -13.01 14.61
C GLY A 122 -20.35 -13.51 15.69
N ALA A 123 -21.03 -14.66 15.51
CA ALA A 123 -21.97 -15.18 16.50
C ALA A 123 -21.28 -15.83 17.72
N SER A 124 -20.11 -16.43 17.52
CA SER A 124 -19.26 -16.96 18.60
C SER A 124 -17.78 -16.73 18.29
N TRP A 125 -16.98 -16.63 19.35
CA TRP A 125 -15.57 -16.26 19.26
C TRP A 125 -14.69 -17.13 20.16
N ALA A 126 -13.48 -17.39 19.70
CA ALA A 126 -12.46 -18.13 20.45
C ALA A 126 -11.05 -17.58 20.16
N TYR A 127 -10.11 -17.82 21.07
CA TYR A 127 -8.71 -17.50 20.84
C TYR A 127 -8.12 -18.42 19.76
N SER A 128 -7.32 -17.83 18.86
CA SER A 128 -6.69 -18.45 17.70
C SER A 128 -5.18 -18.18 17.80
N ASN A 129 -4.53 -18.79 18.79
CA ASN A 129 -3.16 -18.42 19.21
C ASN A 129 -2.16 -19.59 19.17
N ALA A 130 -2.53 -20.77 18.66
CA ALA A 130 -1.59 -21.89 18.59
C ALA A 130 -0.40 -21.53 17.70
N GLY A 131 0.82 -21.68 18.23
CA GLY A 131 2.05 -21.23 17.54
C GLY A 131 2.45 -19.77 17.78
N MET A 132 1.62 -18.97 18.45
CA MET A 132 1.94 -17.58 18.84
C MET A 132 2.29 -17.45 20.33
N PRO A 133 3.19 -16.53 20.72
CA PRO A 133 3.40 -16.16 22.11
C PRO A 133 2.17 -15.48 22.73
N ALA A 134 1.90 -15.77 24.02
CA ALA A 134 0.73 -15.22 24.73
C ALA A 134 0.72 -13.69 24.90
N ASP A 135 1.88 -13.03 24.76
CA ASP A 135 2.06 -11.58 24.86
C ASP A 135 2.31 -10.90 23.50
N ALA A 136 2.03 -11.60 22.39
CA ALA A 136 2.13 -11.04 21.04
C ALA A 136 0.94 -10.10 20.77
N TRP A 137 1.20 -8.78 20.78
CA TRP A 137 0.17 -7.80 20.45
C TRP A 137 0.01 -7.76 18.94
N VAL A 138 -1.18 -8.07 18.45
CA VAL A 138 -1.48 -8.11 17.03
C VAL A 138 -1.86 -6.70 16.56
N ARG A 139 -0.98 -6.09 15.78
CA ARG A 139 -1.09 -4.69 15.30
C ARG A 139 -1.67 -4.57 13.90
N GLY A 140 -1.53 -5.62 13.09
CA GLY A 140 -2.06 -5.66 11.74
C GLY A 140 -2.54 -7.08 11.41
N MET A 141 -3.63 -7.17 10.67
CA MET A 141 -4.23 -8.41 10.19
C MET A 141 -4.53 -8.29 8.71
N ALA A 142 -4.28 -9.34 7.95
CA ALA A 142 -4.66 -9.43 6.54
C ALA A 142 -5.04 -10.87 6.21
N VAL A 143 -5.99 -11.02 5.28
CA VAL A 143 -6.37 -12.32 4.70
C VAL A 143 -6.13 -12.29 3.21
N SER A 144 -5.67 -13.40 2.65
CA SER A 144 -5.51 -13.57 1.20
C SER A 144 -6.77 -14.21 0.58
N PRO A 145 -6.98 -14.08 -0.73
CA PRO A 145 -8.07 -14.76 -1.44
C PRO A 145 -8.05 -16.29 -1.28
N GLU A 146 -6.87 -16.88 -1.10
CA GLU A 146 -6.66 -18.32 -0.94
C GLU A 146 -6.85 -18.80 0.50
N GLY A 147 -7.10 -17.88 1.45
CA GLY A 147 -7.37 -18.20 2.86
C GLY A 147 -6.15 -18.15 3.78
N TYR A 148 -4.99 -17.66 3.31
CA TYR A 148 -3.86 -17.38 4.19
C TYR A 148 -4.18 -16.19 5.09
N VAL A 149 -3.76 -16.26 6.35
CA VAL A 149 -3.96 -15.20 7.34
C VAL A 149 -2.61 -14.74 7.85
N ALA A 150 -2.36 -13.42 7.82
CA ALA A 150 -1.15 -12.82 8.34
C ALA A 150 -1.45 -11.96 9.55
N ALA A 151 -0.67 -12.14 10.61
CA ALA A 151 -0.69 -11.36 11.84
C ALA A 151 0.65 -10.64 12.03
N GLY A 152 0.64 -9.33 11.87
CA GLY A 152 1.75 -8.48 12.26
C GLY A 152 1.72 -8.23 13.76
N THR A 153 2.76 -8.65 14.49
CA THR A 153 2.77 -8.58 15.95
C THR A 153 3.97 -7.83 16.51
N THR A 154 3.95 -7.54 17.82
CA THR A 154 5.13 -7.07 18.57
C THR A 154 6.26 -8.11 18.71
N LYS A 155 6.05 -9.34 18.21
CA LYS A 155 6.97 -10.48 18.31
C LYS A 155 7.32 -11.07 16.93
N GLY A 156 7.13 -10.30 15.85
CA GLY A 156 7.36 -10.75 14.48
C GLY A 156 6.09 -10.91 13.64
N LEU A 157 6.29 -11.39 12.42
CA LEU A 157 5.23 -11.72 11.46
C LEU A 157 4.84 -13.18 11.62
N TYR A 158 3.57 -13.44 11.90
CA TYR A 158 3.02 -14.79 11.95
C TYR A 158 2.08 -15.00 10.78
N VAL A 159 2.12 -16.19 10.18
CA VAL A 159 1.21 -16.57 9.08
C VAL A 159 0.56 -17.92 9.41
N SER A 160 -0.70 -18.04 9.04
CA SER A 160 -1.48 -19.27 9.09
C SER A 160 -1.96 -19.64 7.70
N ASP A 161 -1.87 -20.91 7.35
CA ASP A 161 -2.40 -21.51 6.12
C ASP A 161 -3.63 -22.40 6.37
N ASP A 162 -4.09 -22.47 7.63
CA ASP A 162 -5.20 -23.30 8.10
C ASP A 162 -6.29 -22.45 8.78
N MET A 163 -6.53 -21.25 8.23
CA MET A 163 -7.56 -20.30 8.69
C MET A 163 -7.41 -19.85 10.16
N GLY A 164 -6.19 -19.85 10.70
CA GLY A 164 -5.85 -19.44 12.06
C GLY A 164 -5.90 -20.58 13.08
N ASP A 165 -5.92 -21.85 12.65
CA ASP A 165 -5.82 -22.97 13.59
C ASP A 165 -4.41 -23.08 14.15
N ASN A 166 -3.38 -22.83 13.34
CA ASN A 166 -1.98 -22.75 13.73
C ASN A 166 -1.28 -21.57 13.05
N TRP A 167 -0.27 -21.02 13.73
CA TRP A 167 0.51 -19.88 13.28
C TRP A 167 2.00 -20.20 13.28
N GLU A 168 2.66 -19.80 12.21
CA GLU A 168 4.10 -19.96 12.04
C GLU A 168 4.81 -18.60 11.99
N LEU A 169 5.93 -18.47 12.70
CA LEU A 169 6.76 -17.27 12.66
C LEU A 169 7.55 -17.22 11.34
N VAL A 170 7.32 -16.17 10.55
CA VAL A 170 7.90 -16.00 9.21
C VAL A 170 9.17 -15.13 9.22
N THR A 171 9.34 -14.24 10.19
CA THR A 171 10.51 -13.34 10.25
C THR A 171 11.81 -14.01 10.71
N GLY A 172 11.74 -15.22 11.27
CA GLY A 172 12.88 -15.84 11.97
C GLY A 172 13.21 -15.14 13.30
N ASP A 173 14.20 -15.65 14.04
CA ASP A 173 14.72 -15.06 15.29
C ASP A 173 15.74 -13.96 14.95
N THR A 174 15.27 -12.78 14.55
CA THR A 174 16.12 -11.73 13.94
C THR A 174 16.77 -10.78 14.92
N GLY A 175 16.60 -10.98 16.23
CA GLY A 175 17.40 -10.32 17.28
C GLY A 175 17.29 -8.79 17.35
N SER A 176 16.46 -8.16 16.51
CA SER A 176 16.06 -6.77 16.58
C SER A 176 14.56 -6.67 16.89
N ASN A 177 14.07 -5.47 17.17
CA ASN A 177 12.70 -5.22 17.61
C ASN A 177 11.69 -5.48 16.46
N ASP A 178 11.35 -6.75 16.21
CA ASP A 178 10.56 -7.27 15.07
C ASP A 178 9.07 -6.88 15.10
N THR A 179 8.73 -5.73 15.68
CA THR A 179 7.34 -5.28 15.73
C THR A 179 6.85 -4.98 14.33
N ILE A 180 5.96 -5.81 13.82
CA ILE A 180 5.24 -5.60 12.57
C ILE A 180 3.99 -4.78 12.87
N VAL A 181 3.81 -3.68 12.16
CA VAL A 181 2.75 -2.70 12.41
C VAL A 181 1.67 -2.69 11.33
N SER A 182 1.95 -3.23 10.15
CA SER A 182 1.00 -3.31 9.02
C SER A 182 1.34 -4.52 8.15
N VAL A 183 0.32 -5.18 7.63
CA VAL A 183 0.43 -6.33 6.74
C VAL A 183 -0.62 -6.21 5.63
N ALA A 184 -0.30 -6.68 4.42
CA ALA A 184 -1.23 -6.72 3.30
C ALA A 184 -0.87 -7.85 2.33
N PHE A 185 -1.89 -8.54 1.81
CA PHE A 185 -1.74 -9.53 0.74
C PHE A 185 -1.99 -8.90 -0.63
N TYR A 186 -1.30 -9.41 -1.64
CA TYR A 186 -1.45 -9.02 -3.04
C TYR A 186 -1.33 -10.21 -3.98
N THR A 187 -2.34 -10.44 -4.82
CA THR A 187 -2.26 -11.45 -5.89
C THR A 187 -1.78 -10.79 -7.19
N LEU A 188 -0.70 -11.32 -7.78
CA LEU A 188 -0.15 -10.82 -9.04
C LEU A 188 -0.96 -11.33 -10.24
N PRO A 189 -1.67 -10.46 -11.00
CA PRO A 189 -2.61 -10.89 -12.04
C PRO A 189 -1.99 -11.63 -13.23
N ASP A 190 -0.67 -11.47 -13.46
CA ASP A 190 0.05 -12.00 -14.63
C ASP A 190 1.25 -12.88 -14.25
N ALA A 191 1.42 -13.21 -12.96
CA ALA A 191 2.38 -14.24 -12.61
C ALA A 191 1.87 -15.55 -13.21
N LYS A 192 2.76 -16.33 -13.83
CA LYS A 192 2.44 -17.58 -14.55
C LYS A 192 1.64 -18.59 -13.70
N ASP A 193 1.60 -18.36 -12.38
CA ASP A 193 0.98 -19.17 -11.33
C ASP A 193 0.13 -18.34 -10.33
N GLU A 194 -0.37 -17.14 -10.69
CA GLU A 194 -1.17 -16.26 -9.77
C GLU A 194 -0.48 -16.07 -8.40
N GLU A 195 0.77 -15.62 -8.41
CA GLU A 195 1.58 -15.49 -7.20
C GLU A 195 0.96 -14.48 -6.21
N THR A 196 0.49 -14.99 -5.06
CA THR A 196 0.12 -14.16 -3.91
C THR A 196 1.34 -13.85 -3.04
N ARG A 197 1.53 -12.56 -2.78
CA ARG A 197 2.62 -12.00 -1.97
C ARG A 197 2.06 -11.35 -0.70
N LEU A 198 2.81 -11.52 0.38
CA LEU A 198 2.60 -10.85 1.65
C LEU A 198 3.61 -9.72 1.81
N TYR A 199 3.11 -8.51 2.06
CA TYR A 199 3.91 -7.35 2.39
C TYR A 199 3.71 -7.02 3.86
N ALA A 200 4.80 -6.76 4.59
CA ALA A 200 4.73 -6.41 6.01
C ALA A 200 5.66 -5.24 6.34
N GLY A 201 5.13 -4.25 7.04
CA GLY A 201 5.86 -3.07 7.48
C GLY A 201 6.24 -3.20 8.95
N ALA A 202 7.53 -3.10 9.25
CA ALA A 202 8.05 -3.11 10.61
C ALA A 202 8.11 -1.69 11.21
N ALA A 203 8.10 -1.62 12.54
CA ALA A 203 8.17 -0.39 13.32
C ALA A 203 9.52 0.33 13.16
N ASP A 204 10.58 -0.37 12.78
CA ASP A 204 11.89 0.23 12.47
C ASP A 204 11.99 0.74 11.03
N GLY A 205 10.93 0.57 10.24
CA GLY A 205 10.88 0.95 8.84
C GLY A 205 11.24 -0.12 7.83
N THR A 206 11.56 -1.33 8.29
CA THR A 206 11.85 -2.45 7.39
C THR A 206 10.58 -2.85 6.65
N LEU A 207 10.70 -3.05 5.33
CA LEU A 207 9.67 -3.67 4.51
C LEU A 207 10.05 -5.12 4.25
N LEU A 208 9.18 -6.04 4.65
CA LEU A 208 9.30 -7.46 4.39
C LEU A 208 8.38 -7.84 3.24
N VAL A 209 8.86 -8.73 2.36
CA VAL A 209 8.04 -9.35 1.32
C VAL A 209 8.26 -10.85 1.38
N ALA A 210 7.16 -11.59 1.47
CA ALA A 210 7.13 -13.05 1.43
C ALA A 210 6.15 -13.51 0.34
N SER A 211 6.31 -14.75 -0.13
CA SER A 211 5.49 -15.32 -1.21
C SER A 211 4.87 -16.63 -0.78
N VAL A 212 3.62 -16.87 -1.20
CA VAL A 212 2.94 -18.16 -0.99
C VAL A 212 3.69 -19.30 -1.69
N LEU A 213 4.34 -19.02 -2.84
CA LEU A 213 5.10 -20.04 -3.58
C LEU A 213 6.30 -20.58 -2.81
N THR A 214 6.82 -19.83 -1.83
CA THR A 214 7.89 -20.29 -0.94
C THR A 214 7.35 -20.83 0.37
N TYR A 215 6.03 -21.04 0.52
CA TYR A 215 5.36 -21.33 1.80
C TYR A 215 5.77 -20.33 2.89
N PHE A 216 6.08 -19.09 2.49
CA PHE A 216 6.65 -18.06 3.37
C PHE A 216 7.98 -18.45 4.07
N THR A 217 8.58 -19.62 3.76
CA THR A 217 9.82 -20.14 4.38
C THR A 217 11.07 -19.33 4.02
N VAL A 218 10.97 -18.50 2.97
CA VAL A 218 12.00 -17.56 2.55
C VAL A 218 11.34 -16.19 2.47
N ALA A 219 11.01 -15.59 3.62
CA ALA A 219 10.87 -14.15 3.68
C ALA A 219 12.24 -13.56 3.33
N ALA A 220 12.46 -13.33 2.03
CA ALA A 220 13.67 -12.69 1.58
C ALA A 220 13.63 -11.27 2.15
N PHE A 221 14.51 -10.99 3.11
CA PHE A 221 14.80 -9.64 3.56
C PHE A 221 15.23 -8.82 2.35
N LEU A 222 14.27 -8.17 1.70
CA LEU A 222 14.54 -7.04 0.84
C LEU A 222 15.04 -5.96 1.79
N HIS A 223 16.36 -5.85 1.87
CA HIS A 223 17.08 -4.94 2.75
C HIS A 223 16.45 -3.55 2.73
N SER A 224 16.46 -2.89 3.90
CA SER A 224 16.13 -1.48 4.09
C SER A 224 16.52 -0.63 2.87
N PHE A 225 15.54 -0.23 2.06
CA PHE A 225 15.77 0.58 0.86
C PHE A 225 16.08 2.05 1.17
N LEU A 226 15.97 2.43 2.44
CA LEU A 226 16.20 3.79 2.91
C LEU A 226 17.31 3.77 3.96
N PRO A 227 18.26 4.72 3.93
CA PRO A 227 19.28 4.83 4.96
C PRO A 227 18.63 4.92 6.34
N ALA A 228 19.19 4.18 7.31
CA ALA A 228 18.65 3.85 8.63
C ALA A 228 18.41 5.02 9.61
N LYS A 229 17.96 6.19 9.14
CA LYS A 229 17.59 7.30 10.01
C LYS A 229 16.26 7.86 9.56
N GLU A 230 15.29 7.78 10.47
CA GLU A 230 13.95 8.39 10.42
C GLU A 230 12.84 7.54 9.79
N ILE A 231 12.70 6.30 10.24
CA ILE A 231 11.49 5.51 10.00
C ILE A 231 11.07 4.87 11.32
N THR A 232 9.88 5.19 11.82
CA THR A 232 9.38 4.63 13.09
C THR A 232 7.98 4.01 13.00
N ARG A 233 7.32 4.06 11.83
CA ARG A 233 6.11 3.30 11.49
C ARG A 233 5.96 3.19 9.97
N THR A 234 5.57 2.00 9.50
CA THR A 234 5.28 1.70 8.10
C THR A 234 3.81 1.31 7.94
N SER A 235 3.04 2.05 7.15
CA SER A 235 1.72 1.62 6.68
C SER A 235 1.82 1.23 5.22
N ILE A 236 1.20 0.13 4.83
CA ILE A 236 1.22 -0.39 3.46
C ILE A 236 -0.19 -0.35 2.91
N ILE A 237 -0.37 0.28 1.75
CA ILE A 237 -1.59 0.21 0.97
C ILE A 237 -1.24 -0.32 -0.41
N LEU A 238 -2.13 -1.18 -0.92
CA LEU A 238 -2.05 -1.77 -2.24
C LEU A 238 -3.24 -1.27 -3.07
N VAL A 239 -2.94 -0.58 -4.17
CA VAL A 239 -3.97 -0.14 -5.13
C VAL A 239 -3.69 -0.81 -6.48
N THR A 240 -4.73 -1.37 -7.10
CA THR A 240 -4.68 -1.95 -8.45
C THR A 240 -5.52 -1.13 -9.41
N ALA A 241 -5.12 -1.07 -10.69
CA ALA A 241 -5.90 -0.47 -11.77
C ALA A 241 -6.05 -1.45 -12.94
N ASN A 242 -7.19 -1.38 -13.65
CA ASN A 242 -7.50 -2.11 -14.90
C ASN A 242 -8.11 -1.13 -15.93
N LEU A 243 -7.81 -1.19 -17.24
CA LEU A 243 -8.41 -2.13 -18.20
C LEU A 243 -7.43 -2.72 -19.25
N TYR A 244 -6.17 -2.28 -19.30
CA TYR A 244 -5.16 -2.78 -20.27
C TYR A 244 -3.70 -2.72 -19.79
N ALA A 245 -3.45 -2.39 -18.52
CA ALA A 245 -2.10 -2.39 -17.93
C ALA A 245 -2.19 -2.51 -16.41
N TYR A 246 -1.60 -3.56 -15.87
CA TYR A 246 -1.53 -3.82 -14.44
C TYR A 246 -0.47 -2.93 -13.80
N PHE A 247 -0.86 -2.07 -12.86
CA PHE A 247 0.08 -1.37 -12.00
C PHE A 247 -0.20 -1.68 -10.55
N PHE A 248 0.87 -1.96 -9.84
CA PHE A 248 0.90 -2.17 -8.41
C PHE A 248 1.39 -0.88 -7.80
N VAL A 249 0.59 -0.17 -6.99
CA VAL A 249 1.14 0.96 -6.21
C VAL A 249 1.22 0.55 -4.76
N SER A 250 2.43 0.26 -4.29
CA SER A 250 2.72 0.28 -2.86
C SER A 250 2.98 1.69 -2.42
N ILE A 251 2.19 2.17 -1.47
CA ILE A 251 2.44 3.45 -0.82
C ILE A 251 3.01 3.18 0.56
N TYR A 252 4.17 3.76 0.79
CA TYR A 252 4.90 3.72 2.05
C TYR A 252 4.94 5.14 2.61
N ALA A 253 4.87 5.26 3.93
CA ALA A 253 5.07 6.54 4.57
C ALA A 253 5.80 6.40 5.90
N ASN A 254 6.58 7.43 6.23
CA ASN A 254 7.46 7.44 7.40
C ASN A 254 7.18 8.60 8.37
N PHE A 255 7.76 8.47 9.57
CA PHE A 255 7.88 9.55 10.54
C PHE A 255 8.85 10.60 9.98
N GLY A 256 8.36 11.83 9.78
CA GLY A 256 9.03 12.86 8.99
C GLY A 256 8.22 13.28 7.75
N GLY A 257 7.14 12.57 7.45
CA GLY A 257 6.11 13.04 6.53
C GLY A 257 6.49 12.92 5.06
N ASN A 258 7.31 11.92 4.72
CA ASN A 258 7.55 11.54 3.34
C ASN A 258 6.67 10.35 2.97
N MET A 259 6.15 10.38 1.75
CA MET A 259 5.47 9.26 1.12
C MET A 259 6.30 8.76 -0.05
N TYR A 260 6.36 7.46 -0.22
CA TYR A 260 7.03 6.82 -1.32
C TYR A 260 6.05 5.90 -2.03
N MET A 261 6.15 5.85 -3.34
CA MET A 261 5.38 4.93 -4.17
C MET A 261 6.31 3.94 -4.86
N SER A 262 5.86 2.71 -5.04
CA SER A 262 6.46 1.80 -6.02
C SER A 262 5.39 1.27 -6.95
N ALA A 263 5.62 1.40 -8.26
CA ALA A 263 4.72 0.96 -9.33
C ALA A 263 4.91 -0.52 -9.73
N ASN A 264 6.03 -1.15 -9.33
CA ASN A 264 6.48 -2.45 -9.85
C ASN A 264 7.07 -3.37 -8.76
N GLY A 265 6.62 -3.21 -7.51
CA GLY A 265 7.09 -4.03 -6.40
C GLY A 265 8.35 -3.50 -5.70
N PRO A 266 8.95 -4.27 -4.80
CA PRO A 266 9.83 -3.76 -3.74
C PRO A 266 11.15 -3.11 -4.20
N GLY A 267 11.51 -3.16 -5.49
CA GLY A 267 12.79 -2.65 -6.00
C GLY A 267 12.80 -1.23 -6.59
N ASN A 268 11.64 -0.60 -6.81
CA ASN A 268 11.53 0.68 -7.54
C ASN A 268 10.70 1.71 -6.77
N TRP A 269 11.30 2.38 -5.79
CA TRP A 269 10.62 3.41 -4.99
C TRP A 269 10.91 4.83 -5.50
N ALA A 270 9.85 5.61 -5.67
CA ALA A 270 9.92 7.03 -5.96
C ALA A 270 9.34 7.83 -4.79
N LEU A 271 10.00 8.93 -4.42
CA LEU A 271 9.44 9.88 -3.47
C LEU A 271 8.21 10.53 -4.09
N LEU A 272 7.05 10.31 -3.47
CA LEU A 272 5.76 10.81 -3.91
C LEU A 272 5.45 12.17 -3.30
N MET A 273 5.79 12.33 -2.01
CA MET A 273 5.55 13.56 -1.26
C MET A 273 6.65 13.70 -0.22
N SER A 274 7.11 14.92 0.00
CA SER A 274 8.01 15.28 1.10
C SER A 274 7.61 16.59 1.74
N GLY A 275 8.15 16.86 2.93
CA GLY A 275 8.00 18.17 3.55
C GLY A 275 6.66 18.42 4.22
N LEU A 276 5.90 17.38 4.58
CA LEU A 276 4.78 17.52 5.53
C LEU A 276 5.25 18.06 6.89
N GLY A 277 6.55 18.00 7.19
CA GLY A 277 7.17 18.63 8.35
C GLY A 277 7.55 17.59 9.41
N SER A 278 8.70 17.80 10.05
CA SER A 278 9.29 16.85 11.02
C SER A 278 8.48 16.64 12.29
N ASN A 279 7.47 17.50 12.54
CA ASN A 279 6.64 17.47 13.73
C ASN A 279 5.25 16.86 13.50
N LEU A 280 4.92 16.50 12.25
CA LEU A 280 3.64 15.87 11.90
C LEU A 280 3.79 14.35 12.01
N LEU A 281 3.07 13.76 12.97
CA LEU A 281 2.98 12.31 13.07
C LEU A 281 1.96 11.83 12.05
N VAL A 282 2.42 11.37 10.89
CA VAL A 282 1.52 10.69 9.95
C VAL A 282 1.20 9.32 10.52
N SER A 283 -0.06 9.12 10.91
CA SER A 283 -0.47 8.00 11.72
C SER A 283 -1.14 6.88 10.92
N MET A 284 -1.67 7.20 9.74
CA MET A 284 -2.50 6.30 8.91
C MET A 284 -2.74 6.89 7.52
N PHE A 285 -3.08 6.01 6.58
CA PHE A 285 -3.30 6.35 5.18
C PHE A 285 -4.51 5.57 4.66
N ALA A 286 -5.27 6.18 3.76
CA ALA A 286 -6.18 5.49 2.86
C ALA A 286 -5.92 5.96 1.43
N ALA A 287 -6.15 5.10 0.45
CA ALA A 287 -6.02 5.44 -0.96
C ALA A 287 -7.23 4.90 -1.72
N HIS A 288 -7.69 5.68 -2.69
CA HIS A 288 -8.86 5.31 -3.51
C HIS A 288 -8.59 5.62 -4.98
N LEU A 289 -8.77 4.60 -5.83
CA LEU A 289 -8.66 4.76 -7.28
C LEU A 289 -9.94 5.43 -7.80
N VAL A 290 -9.83 6.66 -8.31
CA VAL A 290 -10.98 7.44 -8.80
C VAL A 290 -11.06 7.52 -10.31
N ALA A 291 -9.98 7.17 -11.01
CA ALA A 291 -9.95 6.97 -12.46
C ALA A 291 -8.83 5.98 -12.78
N ALA A 292 -8.72 5.54 -14.04
CA ALA A 292 -7.76 4.52 -14.45
C ALA A 292 -6.32 4.80 -13.95
N ASN A 293 -5.87 6.07 -13.94
CA ASN A 293 -4.56 6.51 -13.46
C ASN A 293 -4.62 7.30 -12.16
N THR A 294 -5.78 7.66 -11.66
CA THR A 294 -5.87 8.71 -10.64
C THR A 294 -6.17 8.09 -9.28
N ILE A 295 -5.27 8.30 -8.33
CA ILE A 295 -5.42 7.84 -6.95
C ILE A 295 -5.59 9.06 -6.05
N LYS A 296 -6.69 9.10 -5.30
CA LYS A 296 -6.82 10.00 -4.14
C LYS A 296 -6.16 9.37 -2.93
N LEU A 297 -5.40 10.17 -2.21
CA LEU A 297 -4.67 9.79 -1.00
C LEU A 297 -5.20 10.61 0.15
N PHE A 298 -5.51 9.94 1.25
CA PHE A 298 -5.97 10.54 2.49
C PHE A 298 -4.99 10.15 3.59
N MET A 299 -4.50 11.15 4.32
CA MET A 299 -3.51 10.96 5.37
C MET A 299 -4.02 11.53 6.67
N GLY A 300 -4.04 10.67 7.68
CA GLY A 300 -4.27 11.08 9.04
C GLY A 300 -3.02 11.70 9.65
N VAL A 301 -3.12 12.94 10.12
CA VAL A 301 -2.02 13.60 10.82
C VAL A 301 -2.42 13.95 12.23
N TYR A 302 -1.54 13.59 13.16
CA TYR A 302 -1.66 13.94 14.57
C TYR A 302 -0.72 15.09 14.91
N ASN A 303 -1.31 16.18 15.42
CA ASN A 303 -0.59 17.34 15.94
C ASN A 303 -0.57 17.24 17.47
N ASN A 304 0.61 17.36 18.09
CA ASN A 304 0.77 17.38 19.56
C ASN A 304 0.24 18.68 20.23
N GLU A 305 -0.58 19.46 19.52
CA GLU A 305 -1.08 20.79 19.91
C GLU A 305 -2.59 20.73 20.13
N PRO A 306 -3.25 21.69 20.80
CA PRO A 306 -4.68 21.62 21.15
C PRO A 306 -5.63 21.70 19.95
N VAL A 307 -5.10 21.64 18.73
CA VAL A 307 -5.83 21.59 17.46
C VAL A 307 -5.87 20.13 17.04
N GLY A 308 -7.08 19.56 16.94
CA GLY A 308 -7.31 18.13 16.69
C GLY A 308 -6.61 17.55 15.45
N SER A 309 -6.77 16.25 15.23
CA SER A 309 -6.20 15.59 14.05
C SER A 309 -6.82 16.11 12.75
N THR A 310 -6.01 16.23 11.71
CA THR A 310 -6.45 16.68 10.37
C THR A 310 -6.26 15.55 9.35
N VAL A 311 -7.16 15.47 8.36
CA VAL A 311 -6.98 14.64 7.17
C VAL A 311 -6.36 15.50 6.07
N TYR A 312 -5.14 15.17 5.65
CA TYR A 312 -4.55 15.74 4.44
C TYR A 312 -4.99 14.92 3.24
N ARG A 313 -5.30 15.59 2.13
CA ARG A 313 -5.65 14.94 0.88
C ARG A 313 -4.69 15.32 -0.24
N ASN A 314 -4.36 14.35 -1.07
CA ASN A 314 -3.59 14.58 -2.29
C ASN A 314 -4.19 13.73 -3.41
N THR A 315 -4.15 14.21 -4.64
CA THR A 315 -4.54 13.43 -5.81
C THR A 315 -3.31 13.25 -6.68
N ILE A 316 -2.99 11.99 -6.95
CA ILE A 316 -1.83 11.63 -7.75
C ILE A 316 -2.30 10.97 -9.03
N GLU A 317 -1.65 11.28 -10.14
CA GLU A 317 -1.80 10.52 -11.37
C GLU A 317 -0.62 9.56 -11.51
N VAL A 318 -0.94 8.27 -11.48
CA VAL A 318 -0.02 7.19 -11.76
C VAL A 318 0.03 7.00 -13.27
N PRO A 319 1.18 7.23 -13.92
CA PRO A 319 1.27 7.03 -15.37
C PRO A 319 0.85 5.60 -15.75
N LEU A 320 -0.19 5.44 -16.58
CA LEU A 320 -0.72 4.13 -17.02
C LEU A 320 0.09 3.46 -18.14
N GLY A 321 1.30 3.96 -18.37
CA GLY A 321 2.22 3.36 -19.32
C GLY A 321 3.32 2.60 -18.60
N ILE A 322 3.94 1.66 -19.31
CA ILE A 322 5.34 1.26 -19.06
C ILE A 322 6.24 2.46 -19.45
N GLY A 323 5.97 3.65 -18.90
CA GLY A 323 6.53 4.93 -19.30
C GLY A 323 7.08 5.63 -18.07
N ASP A 324 8.40 5.76 -18.03
CA ASP A 324 9.20 6.50 -17.07
C ASP A 324 9.14 6.05 -15.60
N GLN A 325 9.61 4.82 -15.36
CA GLN A 325 10.21 4.52 -14.07
C GLN A 325 11.60 5.18 -13.97
N PRO A 326 11.96 5.82 -12.84
CA PRO A 326 13.36 6.17 -12.60
C PRO A 326 14.19 4.90 -12.62
N PHE A 327 15.19 4.85 -13.49
CA PHE A 327 16.08 3.72 -13.69
C PHE A 327 16.79 3.31 -12.38
N ALA A 328 16.26 2.31 -11.67
CA ALA A 328 16.90 1.67 -10.53
C ALA A 328 17.96 0.68 -11.03
N GLY A 329 19.22 1.04 -10.87
CA GLY A 329 20.36 0.25 -11.34
C GLY A 329 21.56 1.13 -11.66
N ASN A 330 22.77 0.60 -11.45
CA ASN A 330 24.04 1.30 -11.72
C ASN A 330 24.49 1.20 -13.21
N GLY A 331 23.57 0.84 -14.11
CA GLY A 331 23.82 0.57 -15.53
C GLY A 331 23.23 1.61 -16.48
N MET A 332 23.60 1.49 -17.76
CA MET A 332 22.89 2.15 -18.85
C MET A 332 21.54 1.47 -19.05
N MET A 333 20.50 2.24 -19.33
CA MET A 333 19.15 1.71 -19.49
C MET A 333 18.38 2.53 -20.52
N LEU A 334 17.50 1.87 -21.27
CA LEU A 334 16.60 2.49 -22.25
C LEU A 334 15.15 2.16 -21.88
N GLY A 335 14.36 3.20 -21.58
CA GLY A 335 12.95 3.09 -21.25
C GLY A 335 12.09 2.79 -22.47
N GLN A 336 10.90 2.23 -22.25
CA GLN A 336 9.88 2.13 -23.28
C GLN A 336 9.25 3.52 -23.50
N ASN A 337 9.04 3.93 -24.74
CA ASN A 337 8.46 5.23 -25.06
C ASN A 337 7.00 5.32 -24.60
N PHE A 338 6.54 6.50 -24.18
CA PHE A 338 5.15 6.73 -23.79
C PHE A 338 4.57 8.04 -24.34
N PRO A 339 3.35 8.04 -24.90
CA PRO A 339 2.50 6.85 -25.15
C PRO A 339 3.10 5.87 -26.19
N ASN A 340 2.70 4.59 -26.12
CA ASN A 340 3.00 3.58 -27.14
C ASN A 340 1.85 2.56 -27.23
N PRO A 341 1.08 2.50 -28.33
CA PRO A 341 1.21 3.34 -29.52
C PRO A 341 0.99 4.84 -29.24
N PHE A 342 1.63 5.73 -30.00
CA PHE A 342 1.39 7.18 -29.93
C PHE A 342 0.72 7.70 -31.20
N ALA A 343 -0.01 8.81 -31.07
CA ALA A 343 -0.68 9.48 -32.20
C ALA A 343 0.12 10.70 -32.67
N ASP A 344 0.33 11.70 -31.80
CA ASP A 344 1.00 12.95 -32.18
C ASP A 344 2.43 13.05 -31.63
N LYS A 345 2.64 12.63 -30.37
CA LYS A 345 3.95 12.68 -29.72
C LYS A 345 4.15 11.57 -28.71
N THR A 346 5.41 11.21 -28.48
CA THR A 346 5.84 10.28 -27.44
C THR A 346 7.10 10.77 -26.75
N THR A 347 7.28 10.40 -25.49
CA THR A 347 8.47 10.64 -24.71
C THR A 347 9.34 9.38 -24.66
N ILE A 348 10.65 9.52 -24.80
CA ILE A 348 11.66 8.46 -24.64
C ILE A 348 12.62 8.87 -23.52
N SER A 349 12.70 8.07 -22.46
CA SER A 349 13.68 8.27 -21.39
C SER A 349 14.76 7.19 -21.39
N PHE A 350 15.97 7.57 -20.99
CA PHE A 350 17.12 6.67 -20.88
C PHE A 350 18.12 7.16 -19.83
N LYS A 351 18.94 6.24 -19.27
CA LYS A 351 19.98 6.55 -18.28
C LYS A 351 21.36 6.27 -18.82
N ILE A 352 22.26 7.22 -18.62
CA ILE A 352 23.67 7.16 -19.00
C ILE A 352 24.53 6.95 -17.76
N LYS A 353 25.40 5.93 -17.81
CA LYS A 353 26.22 5.48 -16.67
C LYS A 353 27.38 6.43 -16.35
N ASN A 354 28.09 6.88 -17.39
CA ASN A 354 29.24 7.78 -17.31
C ASN A 354 29.10 8.86 -18.37
N GLN A 355 29.66 10.05 -18.14
CA GLN A 355 29.65 11.09 -19.17
C GLN A 355 30.36 10.60 -20.42
N GLN A 356 29.63 10.46 -21.52
CA GLN A 356 30.15 9.91 -22.76
C GLN A 356 29.26 10.28 -23.95
N HIS A 357 29.83 10.15 -25.14
CA HIS A 357 29.09 10.34 -26.38
C HIS A 357 27.98 9.29 -26.52
N THR A 358 26.77 9.75 -26.80
CA THR A 358 25.55 8.94 -26.83
C THR A 358 24.74 9.28 -28.06
N THR A 359 24.27 8.24 -28.76
CA THR A 359 23.32 8.37 -29.86
C THR A 359 21.99 7.68 -29.52
N LEU A 360 20.89 8.30 -29.94
CA LEU A 360 19.56 7.71 -29.93
C LEU A 360 19.00 7.84 -31.35
N GLU A 361 18.85 6.73 -32.04
CA GLU A 361 18.49 6.70 -33.46
C GLU A 361 17.22 5.88 -33.69
N LEU A 362 16.40 6.30 -34.65
CA LEU A 362 15.16 5.65 -35.05
C LEU A 362 15.37 4.87 -36.35
N PHE A 363 14.82 3.66 -36.44
CA PHE A 363 14.92 2.74 -37.58
C PHE A 363 13.55 2.19 -37.96
N ASP A 364 13.35 1.93 -39.25
CA ASP A 364 12.18 1.21 -39.75
C ASP A 364 12.33 -0.31 -39.53
N PRO A 365 11.29 -1.14 -39.80
CA PRO A 365 11.37 -2.59 -39.62
C PRO A 365 12.37 -3.29 -40.56
N ALA A 366 12.82 -2.62 -41.62
CA ALA A 366 13.87 -3.11 -42.51
C ALA A 366 15.29 -2.76 -42.00
N GLY A 367 15.40 -2.06 -40.87
CA GLY A 367 16.67 -1.65 -40.27
C GLY A 367 17.29 -0.42 -40.94
N LYS A 368 16.54 0.32 -41.76
CA LYS A 368 17.01 1.58 -42.34
C LYS A 368 16.83 2.70 -41.31
N LYS A 369 17.88 3.49 -41.10
CA LYS A 369 17.82 4.66 -40.22
C LYS A 369 16.86 5.71 -40.78
N VAL A 370 15.93 6.12 -39.94
CA VAL A 370 14.87 7.11 -40.23
C VAL A 370 15.25 8.48 -39.70
N SER A 371 15.71 8.56 -38.45
CA SER A 371 16.06 9.83 -37.80
C SER A 371 17.09 9.62 -36.69
N THR A 372 17.80 10.70 -36.33
CA THR A 372 18.70 10.75 -35.18
C THR A 372 18.12 11.73 -34.17
N LEU A 373 17.72 11.24 -33.00
CA LEU A 373 17.05 12.01 -31.95
C LEU A 373 18.05 12.61 -30.95
N VAL A 374 19.18 11.92 -30.75
CA VAL A 374 20.29 12.38 -29.92
C VAL A 374 21.59 11.98 -30.61
N ASP A 375 22.54 12.91 -30.65
CA ASP A 375 23.91 12.68 -31.11
C ASP A 375 24.84 13.69 -30.42
N GLN A 376 25.14 13.44 -29.13
CA GLN A 376 25.95 14.36 -28.33
C GLN A 376 26.57 13.67 -27.10
N THR A 377 27.52 14.36 -26.48
CA THR A 377 28.06 13.96 -25.17
C THR A 377 27.05 14.31 -24.07
N LEU A 378 26.57 13.30 -23.36
CA LEU A 378 25.63 13.46 -22.26
C LEU A 378 26.32 13.20 -20.92
N SER A 379 25.93 13.95 -19.89
CA SER A 379 26.36 13.72 -18.51
C SER A 379 25.76 12.43 -17.94
N LYS A 380 26.40 11.89 -16.89
CA LYS A 380 25.82 10.78 -16.12
C LYS A 380 24.46 11.22 -15.55
N GLY A 381 23.43 10.39 -15.73
CA GLY A 381 22.09 10.68 -15.23
C GLY A 381 20.99 10.17 -16.16
N THR A 382 19.75 10.51 -15.82
CA THR A 382 18.57 10.25 -16.64
C THR A 382 18.35 11.40 -17.61
N HIS A 383 18.01 11.08 -18.86
CA HIS A 383 17.72 12.00 -19.94
C HIS A 383 16.39 11.63 -20.57
N THR A 384 15.69 12.64 -21.08
CA THR A 384 14.36 12.50 -21.67
C THR A 384 14.30 13.29 -22.97
N ILE A 385 13.71 12.68 -24.01
CA ILE A 385 13.53 13.28 -25.33
C ILE A 385 12.06 13.15 -25.73
N GLN A 386 11.48 14.21 -26.27
CA GLN A 386 10.19 14.14 -26.96
C GLN A 386 10.40 13.86 -28.44
N LEU A 387 9.72 12.84 -28.93
CA LEU A 387 9.57 12.50 -30.34
C LEU A 387 8.17 12.93 -30.78
N GLU A 388 8.11 13.94 -31.62
CA GLU A 388 6.91 14.33 -32.34
C GLU A 388 6.75 13.44 -33.59
N LYS A 389 5.51 13.17 -34.00
CA LYS A 389 5.19 12.39 -35.21
C LYS A 389 5.91 12.94 -36.43
N GLY A 390 5.85 14.26 -36.64
CA GLY A 390 6.47 14.90 -37.81
C GLY A 390 6.04 14.26 -39.13
N GLU A 391 7.02 13.83 -39.93
CA GLU A 391 6.86 13.13 -41.21
C GLU A 391 6.89 11.59 -41.08
N LEU A 392 6.80 11.06 -39.86
CA LEU A 392 6.73 9.61 -39.66
C LEU A 392 5.36 9.08 -40.09
N GLU A 393 5.38 8.01 -40.86
CA GLU A 393 4.19 7.30 -41.30
C GLU A 393 3.69 6.36 -40.18
N PRO A 394 2.36 6.15 -40.04
CA PRO A 394 1.82 5.14 -39.13
C PRO A 394 2.47 3.77 -39.34
N GLY A 395 2.92 3.14 -38.26
CA GLY A 395 3.64 1.88 -38.35
C GLY A 395 4.54 1.57 -37.16
N MET A 396 5.31 0.51 -37.32
CA MET A 396 6.28 0.06 -36.32
C MET A 396 7.65 0.68 -36.62
N TYR A 397 8.33 1.13 -35.57
CA TYR A 397 9.73 1.56 -35.62
C TYR A 397 10.53 0.95 -34.46
N TYR A 398 11.84 1.02 -34.56
CA TYR A 398 12.78 0.67 -33.50
C TYR A 398 13.63 1.88 -33.15
N TYR A 399 13.87 2.12 -31.87
CA TYR A 399 14.84 3.13 -31.44
C TYR A 399 15.98 2.46 -30.69
N VAL A 400 17.20 2.87 -31.04
CA VAL A 400 18.45 2.27 -30.60
C VAL A 400 19.26 3.32 -29.87
N LEU A 401 19.57 3.05 -28.61
CA LEU A 401 20.46 3.85 -27.77
C LEU A 401 21.86 3.23 -27.80
N THR A 402 22.86 4.00 -28.21
CA THR A 402 24.28 3.60 -28.18
C THR A 402 25.05 4.56 -27.31
N SER A 403 25.85 4.06 -26.37
CA SER A 403 26.70 4.88 -25.51
C SER A 403 27.93 4.07 -25.08
N GLY A 404 29.12 4.47 -25.55
CA GLY A 404 30.32 3.63 -25.46
C GLY A 404 30.13 2.28 -26.16
N ASN A 405 30.42 1.18 -25.47
CA ASN A 405 30.27 -0.19 -26.01
C ASN A 405 28.88 -0.81 -25.75
N SER A 406 27.95 -0.06 -25.16
CA SER A 406 26.62 -0.55 -24.82
C SER A 406 25.62 -0.15 -25.90
N VAL A 407 24.71 -1.06 -26.26
CA VAL A 407 23.63 -0.85 -27.22
C VAL A 407 22.34 -1.42 -26.62
N HIS A 408 21.26 -0.62 -26.62
CA HIS A 408 19.92 -1.08 -26.25
C HIS A 408 18.93 -0.72 -27.34
N THR A 409 17.94 -1.58 -27.56
CA THR A 409 16.91 -1.38 -28.59
C THR A 409 15.54 -1.58 -27.99
N LYS A 410 14.58 -0.77 -28.44
CA LYS A 410 13.16 -0.89 -28.09
C LYS A 410 12.30 -0.62 -29.33
N LYS A 411 11.07 -1.14 -29.30
CA LYS A 411 10.08 -0.98 -30.37
C LYS A 411 9.13 0.15 -30.00
N LEU A 412 8.74 0.99 -30.96
CA LEU A 412 7.65 1.95 -30.83
C LEU A 412 6.62 1.78 -31.95
N ILE A 413 5.37 2.13 -31.70
CA ILE A 413 4.24 2.03 -32.64
C ILE A 413 3.62 3.42 -32.78
N LEU A 414 3.49 3.89 -34.03
CA LEU A 414 2.79 5.13 -34.39
C LEU A 414 1.44 4.77 -35.01
N ASN A 415 0.37 5.38 -34.50
CA ASN A 415 -1.01 5.21 -34.99
C ASN A 415 -1.34 6.08 -36.20
#